data_AF-A0A0F9Q7L0-F1
#
_entry.id   AF-A0A0F9Q7L0-F1
#
_cell.length_a   1.000
_cell.length_b   1.000
_cell.length_c   1.000
_cell.angle_alpha   90.00
_cell.angle_beta   90.00
_cell.angle_gamma   90.00
#
_symmetry.space_group_name_H-M   'P 1'
#
loop_
_entity.id
_entity.type
_entity.pdbx_description
1 polymer ?
#
loop_
_entity_poly.entity_id
_entity_poly.type
_entity_poly.pdbx_seq_one_letter_code
_entity_poly.pdbx_strand_id
1 'polypeptide(L)'
;MKFGSIQITKRMKEGECDHCEKALELGTPYVTITIRAKAKSGKHWFHNWHLHLACIGVWLLSQLVARQDRRKKAGRPKGTGMGLSPEDKKKRLAFCKRRMRILQEVSTCPPKDRRLGEWFTKFAEVNEMIDNLGGAATINHRTILDVAAVTRKLEYGKALNEQSRLDFSKVGGS
;
A
#
# COMPACT_ATOMS: atom_id res chain seq x y z
N MET A 1 18.95 18.92 16.31
CA MET A 1 17.80 18.58 17.17
C MET A 1 18.05 17.21 17.80
N LYS A 2 18.05 17.06 19.13
CA LYS A 2 18.31 15.76 19.79
C LYS A 2 17.08 14.86 19.64
N PHE A 3 17.22 13.70 18.99
CA PHE A 3 16.12 12.79 18.64
C PHE A 3 15.65 11.90 19.82
N GLY A 4 16.41 11.86 20.91
CA GLY A 4 16.10 11.15 22.14
C GLY A 4 17.13 11.42 23.23
N SER A 5 16.88 10.90 24.43
CA SER A 5 17.77 10.98 25.59
C SER A 5 17.86 9.63 26.30
N ILE A 6 19.03 9.33 26.84
CA ILE A 6 19.27 8.21 27.74
C ILE A 6 19.61 8.81 29.10
N GLN A 7 18.91 8.38 30.14
CA GLN A 7 19.11 8.87 31.51
C GLN A 7 19.28 7.67 32.44
N ILE A 8 20.21 7.78 33.39
CA ILE A 8 20.31 6.83 34.49
C ILE A 8 19.57 7.45 35.68
N THR A 9 18.60 6.73 36.19
CA THR A 9 17.72 7.19 37.28
C THR A 9 17.59 6.10 38.32
N LYS A 10 17.28 6.46 39.57
CA LYS A 10 16.91 5.48 40.60
C LYS A 10 15.41 5.36 40.67
N ARG A 11 14.90 4.13 40.76
CA ARG A 11 13.44 3.91 40.75
C ARG A 11 12.90 4.16 42.15
N MET A 12 11.94 5.08 42.23
CA MET A 12 11.24 5.46 43.48
C MET A 12 9.86 4.80 43.58
N LYS A 13 9.45 4.03 42.56
CA LYS A 13 8.17 3.33 42.45
C LYS A 13 8.39 1.98 41.79
N GLU A 14 7.58 0.99 42.12
CA GLU A 14 7.70 -0.34 41.53
C GLU A 14 7.44 -0.36 40.02
N GLY A 15 7.91 -1.44 39.40
CA GLY A 15 7.47 -1.93 38.10
C GLY A 15 8.61 -2.56 37.32
N GLU A 16 8.40 -2.76 36.02
CA GLU A 16 9.15 -3.78 35.30
C GLU A 16 10.13 -3.19 34.28
N CYS A 17 11.07 -4.03 33.85
CA CYS A 17 11.98 -3.77 32.75
C CYS A 17 11.30 -4.10 31.42
N ASP A 18 11.28 -3.15 30.48
CA ASP A 18 10.64 -3.30 29.17
C ASP A 18 11.34 -4.31 28.23
N HIS A 19 12.44 -4.93 28.65
CA HIS A 19 13.14 -5.95 27.86
C HIS A 19 12.96 -7.36 28.38
N CYS A 20 13.13 -7.58 29.69
CA CYS A 20 13.11 -8.91 30.29
C CYS A 20 11.88 -9.15 31.18
N GLU A 21 11.00 -8.16 31.33
CA GLU A 21 9.75 -8.21 32.10
C GLU A 21 9.95 -8.50 33.60
N LYS A 22 11.21 -8.49 34.07
CA LYS A 22 11.53 -8.62 35.49
C LYS A 22 11.42 -7.28 36.20
N ALA A 23 11.14 -7.32 37.50
CA ALA A 23 11.04 -6.14 38.34
C ALA A 23 12.34 -5.30 38.31
N LEU A 24 12.18 -3.98 38.25
CA LEU A 24 13.21 -3.00 38.55
C LEU A 24 13.12 -2.67 40.03
N GLU A 25 14.04 -3.23 40.80
CA GLU A 25 14.09 -3.08 42.26
C GLU A 25 14.14 -1.60 42.68
N LEU A 26 13.42 -1.29 43.76
CA LEU A 26 13.42 0.04 44.36
C LEU A 26 14.82 0.43 44.83
N GLY A 27 15.21 1.68 44.56
CA GLY A 27 16.55 2.18 44.91
C GLY A 27 17.68 1.74 43.96
N THR A 28 17.45 0.73 43.12
CA THR A 28 18.44 0.27 42.13
C THR A 28 18.47 1.21 40.92
N PRO A 29 19.67 1.63 40.45
CA PRO A 29 19.79 2.42 39.23
C PRO A 29 19.32 1.65 37.99
N TYR A 30 18.56 2.32 37.14
CA TYR A 30 18.04 1.79 35.89
C TYR A 30 18.16 2.84 34.78
N VAL A 31 18.05 2.40 33.53
CA VAL A 31 18.17 3.24 32.35
C VAL A 31 16.79 3.59 31.84
N THR A 32 16.53 4.88 31.66
CA THR A 32 15.37 5.37 30.91
C THR A 32 15.81 5.86 29.54
N ILE A 33 15.22 5.31 28.49
CA ILE A 33 15.42 5.73 27.10
C ILE A 33 14.16 6.45 26.64
N THR A 34 14.28 7.72 26.29
CA THR A 34 13.17 8.53 25.77
C THR A 34 13.41 8.84 24.30
N ILE A 35 12.48 8.47 23.44
CA ILE A 35 12.51 8.81 22.01
C ILE A 35 11.35 9.74 21.68
N ARG A 36 11.66 10.88 21.03
CA ARG A 36 10.66 11.80 20.50
C ARG A 36 10.26 11.34 19.10
N ALA A 37 8.99 10.98 18.94
CA ALA A 37 8.40 10.63 17.65
C ALA A 37 7.49 11.75 17.13
N LYS A 38 7.32 11.81 15.81
CA LYS A 38 6.44 12.76 15.12
C LYS A 38 5.42 11.99 14.29
N ALA A 39 4.13 12.24 14.53
CA ALA A 39 3.06 11.71 13.69
C ALA A 39 3.01 12.43 12.35
N LYS A 40 2.38 11.82 11.33
CA LYS A 40 2.17 12.47 10.02
C LYS A 40 1.37 13.77 10.12
N SER A 41 0.50 13.90 11.12
CA SER A 41 -0.28 15.11 11.44
C SER A 41 0.55 16.23 12.10
N GLY A 42 1.83 16.00 12.41
CA GLY A 42 2.70 16.97 13.07
C GLY A 42 2.73 16.88 14.59
N LYS A 43 1.76 16.21 15.22
CA LYS A 43 1.74 15.99 16.68
C LYS A 43 2.96 15.18 17.14
N HIS A 44 3.61 15.66 18.20
CA HIS A 44 4.71 14.95 18.84
C HIS A 44 4.21 14.04 19.96
N TRP A 45 4.87 12.90 20.11
CA TRP A 45 4.66 12.02 21.25
C TRP A 45 6.01 11.44 21.69
N PHE A 46 6.08 11.03 22.96
CA PHE A 46 7.28 10.49 23.56
C PHE A 46 7.03 9.02 23.89
N HIS A 47 8.02 8.19 23.60
CA HIS A 47 8.04 6.81 24.04
C HIS A 47 9.20 6.62 25.01
N ASN A 48 8.92 6.01 26.15
CA ASN A 48 9.89 5.78 27.21
C ASN A 48 10.06 4.26 27.38
N TRP A 49 11.30 3.81 27.50
CA TRP A 49 11.65 2.46 27.94
C TRP A 49 12.44 2.56 29.23
N HIS A 50 12.12 1.72 30.20
CA HIS A 50 12.78 1.54 31.48
C HIS A 50 13.45 0.17 31.48
N LEU A 51 14.78 0.15 31.58
CA LEU A 51 15.59 -1.05 31.41
C LEU A 51 16.55 -1.21 32.58
N HIS A 52 16.82 -2.45 32.99
CA HIS A 52 17.99 -2.71 33.83
C HIS A 52 19.24 -2.22 33.12
N LEU A 53 20.24 -1.78 33.88
CA LEU A 53 21.55 -1.44 33.33
C LEU A 53 22.13 -2.59 32.49
N ALA A 54 21.97 -3.83 32.94
CA ALA A 54 22.43 -5.02 32.19
C ALA A 54 21.63 -5.28 30.90
N CYS A 55 20.35 -4.87 30.84
CA CYS A 55 19.47 -5.14 29.70
C CYS A 55 19.67 -4.15 28.55
N ILE A 56 20.34 -3.01 28.77
CA ILE A 56 20.51 -1.97 27.73
C ILE A 56 21.21 -2.50 26.47
N GLY A 57 22.25 -3.33 26.64
CA GLY A 57 23.04 -3.85 25.52
C GLY A 57 22.22 -4.76 24.61
N VAL A 58 21.50 -5.72 25.20
CA VAL A 58 20.63 -6.64 24.47
C VAL A 58 19.47 -5.89 23.83
N TRP A 59 18.88 -4.93 24.54
CA TRP A 59 17.84 -4.07 24.00
C TRP A 59 18.34 -3.29 22.78
N LEU A 60 19.52 -2.66 22.84
CA LEU A 60 20.10 -1.93 21.70
C LEU A 60 20.32 -2.83 20.48
N LEU A 61 20.84 -4.04 20.69
CA LEU A 61 20.99 -5.04 19.63
C LEU A 61 19.65 -5.44 19.02
N SER A 62 18.63 -5.69 19.85
CA SER A 62 17.29 -6.02 19.36
C SER A 62 16.68 -4.90 18.50
N GLN A 63 16.88 -3.63 18.91
CA GLN A 63 16.43 -2.47 18.13
C GLN A 63 17.20 -2.33 16.81
N LEU A 64 18.50 -2.64 16.83
CA LEU A 64 19.35 -2.60 15.63
C LEU A 64 18.95 -3.67 14.62
N VAL A 65 18.74 -4.91 15.06
CA VAL A 65 18.24 -6.02 14.22
C VAL A 65 16.85 -5.68 13.67
N ALA A 66 15.91 -5.25 14.53
CA ALA A 66 14.58 -4.86 14.09
C ALA A 66 14.61 -3.72 13.05
N ARG A 67 15.53 -2.77 13.18
CA ARG A 67 15.73 -1.70 12.18
C ARG A 67 16.37 -2.21 10.90
N GLN A 68 17.36 -3.11 10.98
CA GLN A 68 17.95 -3.74 9.80
C GLN A 68 16.89 -4.55 9.04
N ASP A 69 16.04 -5.30 9.74
CA ASP A 69 14.93 -6.04 9.13
C ASP A 69 13.86 -5.11 8.55
N ARG A 70 13.58 -3.97 9.19
CA ARG A 70 12.74 -2.92 8.59
C ARG A 70 13.38 -2.31 7.33
N ARG A 71 14.70 -2.12 7.31
CA ARG A 71 15.43 -1.66 6.10
C ARG A 71 15.41 -2.73 5.00
N LYS A 72 15.47 -4.02 5.34
CA LYS A 72 15.23 -5.12 4.39
C LYS A 72 13.77 -5.16 3.91
N LYS A 73 12.80 -4.81 4.76
CA LYS A 73 11.38 -4.59 4.40
C LYS A 73 11.13 -3.36 3.52
N ALA A 74 12.12 -2.48 3.32
CA ALA A 74 11.99 -1.40 2.33
C ALA A 74 11.91 -1.95 0.89
N GLY A 75 12.25 -3.23 0.67
CA GLY A 75 11.81 -4.01 -0.46
C GLY A 75 10.86 -5.13 -0.02
N ARG A 76 9.80 -5.39 -0.80
CA ARG A 76 8.95 -6.58 -0.64
C ARG A 76 9.87 -7.83 -0.62
N PRO A 77 9.82 -8.72 0.38
CA PRO A 77 10.64 -9.94 0.37
C PRO A 77 10.55 -10.69 -0.97
N LYS A 78 11.63 -11.30 -1.47
CA LYS A 78 11.62 -12.07 -2.72
C LYS A 78 10.44 -13.07 -2.68
N GLY A 79 9.48 -12.92 -3.60
CA GLY A 79 8.27 -13.76 -3.66
C GLY A 79 7.00 -13.16 -3.06
N THR A 80 7.07 -12.15 -2.18
CA THR A 80 5.90 -11.63 -1.47
C THR A 80 4.95 -10.75 -2.30
N GLY A 81 5.24 -10.57 -3.59
CA GLY A 81 4.28 -10.11 -4.60
C GLY A 81 3.25 -11.17 -4.94
N MET A 82 2.11 -11.19 -4.24
CA MET A 82 0.96 -12.10 -4.44
C MET A 82 1.26 -13.61 -4.55
N GLY A 83 2.49 -14.07 -4.26
CA GLY A 83 2.90 -15.45 -4.53
C GLY A 83 2.96 -15.82 -6.03
N LEU A 84 2.77 -14.87 -6.94
CA LEU A 84 2.72 -15.14 -8.38
C LEU A 84 4.09 -15.58 -8.92
N SER A 85 4.07 -16.50 -9.88
CA SER A 85 5.24 -16.89 -10.67
C SER A 85 5.86 -15.65 -11.36
N PRO A 86 7.16 -15.67 -11.71
CA PRO A 86 7.78 -14.58 -12.48
C PRO A 86 7.06 -14.28 -13.80
N GLU A 87 6.48 -15.30 -14.43
CA GLU A 87 5.71 -15.17 -15.68
C GLU A 87 4.39 -14.45 -15.45
N ASP A 88 3.64 -14.83 -14.41
CA ASP A 88 2.35 -14.21 -14.12
C ASP A 88 2.51 -12.76 -13.63
N LYS A 89 3.63 -12.45 -12.97
CA LYS A 89 4.01 -11.06 -12.68
C LYS A 89 4.21 -10.23 -13.95
N LYS A 90 4.86 -10.80 -14.98
CA LYS A 90 5.03 -10.15 -16.29
C LYS A 90 3.68 -9.98 -17.00
N LYS A 91 2.85 -11.02 -17.03
CA LYS A 91 1.49 -10.99 -17.62
C LYS A 91 0.62 -9.92 -16.95
N ARG A 92 0.59 -9.91 -15.61
CA ARG A 92 -0.15 -8.92 -14.82
C ARG A 92 0.29 -7.49 -15.14
N LEU A 93 1.59 -7.22 -15.22
CA LEU A 93 2.10 -5.90 -15.59
C LEU A 93 1.71 -5.53 -17.03
N ALA A 94 1.77 -6.49 -17.96
CA ALA A 94 1.36 -6.28 -19.35
C ALA A 94 -0.13 -5.93 -19.46
N PHE A 95 -1.01 -6.63 -18.74
CA PHE A 95 -2.44 -6.32 -18.70
C PHE A 95 -2.71 -4.95 -18.08
N CYS A 96 -2.03 -4.60 -16.98
CA CYS A 96 -2.20 -3.26 -16.39
C CYS A 96 -1.74 -2.15 -17.35
N LYS A 97 -0.66 -2.36 -18.12
CA LYS A 97 -0.23 -1.44 -19.19
C LYS A 97 -1.26 -1.36 -20.32
N ARG A 98 -1.83 -2.50 -20.74
CA ARG A 98 -2.88 -2.56 -21.76
C ARG A 98 -4.13 -1.79 -21.31
N ARG A 99 -4.55 -1.97 -20.05
CA ARG A 99 -5.65 -1.21 -19.44
C ARG A 99 -5.39 0.30 -19.50
N MET A 100 -4.17 0.73 -19.18
CA MET A 100 -3.81 2.14 -19.25
C MET A 100 -3.86 2.70 -20.68
N ARG A 101 -3.42 1.95 -21.69
CA ARG A 101 -3.55 2.37 -23.10
C ARG A 101 -5.00 2.52 -23.50
N ILE A 102 -5.88 1.60 -23.10
CA ILE A 102 -7.33 1.72 -23.38
C ILE A 102 -7.87 3.03 -22.79
N LEU A 103 -7.51 3.37 -21.54
CA LEU A 103 -7.92 4.63 -20.92
C LEU A 103 -7.38 5.86 -21.67
N GLN A 104 -6.16 5.78 -22.22
CA GLN A 104 -5.61 6.84 -23.07
C GLN A 104 -6.41 7.01 -24.37
N GLU A 105 -6.75 5.92 -25.06
CA GLU A 105 -7.59 5.96 -26.27
C GLU A 105 -9.00 6.47 -25.96
N VAL A 106 -9.56 6.12 -24.81
CA VAL A 106 -10.88 6.62 -24.39
C VAL A 106 -10.82 8.11 -24.08
N SER A 107 -9.69 8.59 -23.55
CA SER A 107 -9.51 10.02 -23.27
C SER A 107 -9.54 10.87 -24.55
N THR A 108 -8.99 10.35 -25.66
CA THR A 108 -8.92 11.04 -26.96
C THR A 108 -10.23 10.98 -27.75
N CYS A 109 -11.11 10.02 -27.48
CA CYS A 109 -12.41 9.92 -28.16
C CYS A 109 -13.30 11.16 -27.88
N PRO A 110 -14.14 11.64 -28.79
CA PRO A 110 -15.15 12.65 -28.45
C PRO A 110 -16.25 12.09 -27.53
N PRO A 111 -16.99 12.94 -26.80
CA PRO A 111 -18.17 12.51 -26.06
C PRO A 111 -19.18 11.84 -27.00
N LYS A 112 -19.82 10.76 -26.55
CA LYS A 112 -20.84 10.00 -27.29
C LYS A 112 -20.37 9.28 -28.56
N ASP A 113 -19.08 9.04 -28.72
CA ASP A 113 -18.54 8.23 -29.81
C ASP A 113 -18.98 6.76 -29.68
N ARG A 114 -19.46 6.14 -30.77
CA ARG A 114 -19.82 4.71 -30.82
C ARG A 114 -18.64 3.80 -30.47
N ARG A 115 -17.40 4.22 -30.76
CA ARG A 115 -16.17 3.49 -30.42
C ARG A 115 -16.00 3.30 -28.91
N LEU A 116 -16.63 4.14 -28.08
CA LEU A 116 -16.60 3.98 -26.62
C LEU A 116 -17.20 2.63 -26.18
N GLY A 117 -18.20 2.11 -26.91
CA GLY A 117 -18.78 0.79 -26.63
C GLY A 117 -17.79 -0.35 -26.86
N GLU A 118 -17.02 -0.30 -27.95
CA GLU A 118 -15.97 -1.28 -28.24
C GLU A 118 -14.81 -1.20 -27.22
N TRP A 119 -14.43 0.02 -26.85
CA TRP A 119 -13.40 0.23 -25.82
C TRP A 119 -13.86 -0.26 -24.46
N PHE A 120 -15.14 -0.13 -24.11
CA PHE A 120 -15.70 -0.70 -22.89
C PHE A 120 -15.55 -2.22 -22.87
N THR A 121 -15.91 -2.92 -23.95
CA THR A 121 -15.76 -4.38 -24.03
C THR A 121 -14.30 -4.81 -23.83
N LYS A 122 -13.37 -4.17 -24.55
CA LYS A 122 -11.92 -4.44 -24.41
C LYS A 122 -11.40 -4.13 -23.01
N PHE A 123 -11.96 -3.12 -22.35
CA PHE A 123 -11.59 -2.77 -20.98
C PHE A 123 -12.08 -3.81 -19.97
N ALA A 124 -13.33 -4.27 -20.12
CA ALA A 124 -13.93 -5.30 -19.27
C ALA A 124 -13.13 -6.61 -19.35
N GLU A 125 -12.81 -7.08 -20.56
CA GLU A 125 -11.97 -8.27 -20.79
C GLU A 125 -10.61 -8.15 -20.09
N VAL A 126 -9.94 -7.00 -20.23
CA VAL A 126 -8.62 -6.80 -19.61
C VAL A 126 -8.72 -6.71 -18.08
N ASN A 127 -9.81 -6.16 -17.53
CA ASN A 127 -10.04 -6.16 -16.09
C ASN A 127 -10.27 -7.58 -15.56
N GLU A 128 -11.06 -8.40 -16.25
CA GLU A 128 -11.27 -9.80 -15.88
C GLU A 128 -9.94 -10.58 -15.89
N MET A 129 -9.09 -10.39 -16.90
CA MET A 129 -7.75 -10.99 -16.96
C MET A 129 -6.84 -10.54 -15.80
N ILE A 130 -6.99 -9.30 -15.35
CA ILE A 130 -6.26 -8.77 -14.19
C ILE A 130 -6.77 -9.40 -12.90
N ASP A 131 -8.09 -9.52 -12.75
CA ASP A 131 -8.73 -10.08 -11.56
C ASP A 131 -8.43 -11.58 -11.41
N ASN A 132 -8.40 -12.32 -12.52
CA ASN A 132 -7.95 -13.72 -12.56
C ASN A 132 -6.48 -13.91 -12.12
N LEU A 133 -5.66 -12.85 -12.18
CA LEU A 133 -4.28 -12.84 -11.66
C LEU A 133 -4.18 -12.25 -10.24
N GLY A 134 -5.32 -12.11 -9.55
CA GLY A 134 -5.44 -11.58 -8.18
C GLY A 134 -5.46 -10.05 -8.10
N GLY A 135 -5.85 -9.38 -9.18
CA GLY A 135 -6.16 -7.95 -9.21
C GLY A 135 -5.00 -7.04 -9.66
N ALA A 136 -5.27 -5.75 -9.82
CA ALA A 136 -4.33 -4.80 -10.45
C ALA A 136 -3.04 -4.58 -9.64
N ALA A 137 -1.90 -4.54 -10.32
CA ALA A 137 -0.65 -4.15 -9.68
C ALA A 137 -0.71 -2.68 -9.28
N THR A 138 -0.15 -2.35 -8.11
CA THR A 138 0.04 -0.95 -7.72
C THR A 138 1.06 -0.33 -8.68
N ILE A 139 0.58 0.44 -9.66
CA ILE A 139 1.42 1.18 -10.59
C ILE A 139 1.59 2.59 -10.03
N ASN A 140 2.82 3.10 -10.02
CA ASN A 140 3.08 4.50 -9.68
C ASN A 140 2.29 5.41 -10.62
N HIS A 141 1.36 6.19 -10.06
CA HIS A 141 0.44 7.10 -10.76
C HIS A 141 1.14 8.36 -11.29
N ARG A 142 2.23 8.22 -12.07
CA ARG A 142 2.79 9.35 -12.85
C ARG A 142 2.01 9.59 -14.14
N THR A 143 0.69 9.47 -14.08
CA THR A 143 -0.20 9.72 -15.23
C THR A 143 -0.93 11.03 -14.99
N ILE A 144 -0.82 11.96 -15.94
CA ILE A 144 -1.62 13.21 -15.99
C ILE A 144 -3.09 12.97 -16.35
N LEU A 145 -3.48 11.70 -16.55
CA LEU A 145 -4.81 11.30 -16.94
C LEU A 145 -5.76 11.34 -15.74
N ASP A 146 -6.87 12.06 -15.85
CA ASP A 146 -7.98 11.95 -14.91
C ASP A 146 -8.72 10.62 -15.12
N VAL A 147 -8.24 9.59 -14.42
CA VAL A 147 -8.79 8.22 -14.51
C VAL A 147 -10.27 8.20 -14.14
N ALA A 148 -10.73 9.02 -13.21
CA ALA A 148 -12.13 9.04 -12.79
C ALA A 148 -13.05 9.63 -13.88
N ALA A 149 -12.64 10.72 -14.53
CA ALA A 149 -13.37 11.29 -15.66
C ALA A 149 -13.41 10.34 -16.86
N VAL A 150 -12.27 9.72 -17.20
CA VAL A 150 -12.18 8.76 -18.31
C VAL A 150 -13.01 7.50 -18.05
N THR A 151 -13.05 7.02 -16.81
CA THR A 151 -13.87 5.84 -16.45
C THR A 151 -15.36 6.14 -16.59
N ARG A 152 -15.83 7.31 -16.13
CA ARG A 152 -17.23 7.74 -16.35
C ARG A 152 -17.60 7.83 -17.83
N LYS A 153 -16.67 8.32 -18.66
CA LYS A 153 -16.85 8.36 -20.12
C LYS A 153 -16.90 6.96 -20.74
N LEU A 154 -16.14 6.02 -20.19
CA LEU A 154 -16.16 4.62 -20.60
C LEU A 154 -17.48 3.93 -20.20
N GLU A 155 -18.00 4.21 -19.00
CA GLU A 155 -19.31 3.73 -18.53
C GLU A 155 -20.46 4.24 -19.40
N TYR A 156 -20.37 5.47 -19.92
CA TYR A 156 -21.32 5.94 -20.94
C TYR A 156 -21.27 5.07 -22.21
N GLY A 157 -20.08 4.62 -22.62
CA GLY A 157 -19.91 3.66 -23.72
C GLY A 157 -20.63 2.33 -23.50
N LYS A 158 -20.73 1.86 -22.25
CA LYS A 158 -21.52 0.67 -21.89
C LYS A 158 -22.99 0.85 -22.24
N ALA A 159 -23.59 1.98 -21.83
CA ALA A 159 -24.99 2.28 -22.08
C ALA A 159 -25.32 2.37 -23.58
N LEU A 160 -24.41 2.93 -24.39
CA LEU A 160 -24.55 2.96 -25.85
C LEU A 160 -24.54 1.55 -26.48
N ASN A 161 -23.71 0.65 -25.94
CA ASN A 161 -23.58 -0.72 -26.44
C ASN A 161 -24.83 -1.56 -26.09
N GLU A 162 -25.39 -1.35 -24.90
CA GLU A 162 -26.65 -1.97 -24.47
C GLU A 162 -27.85 -1.49 -25.30
N GLN A 163 -27.95 -0.19 -25.59
CA GLN A 163 -28.99 0.35 -26.49
C GLN A 163 -28.89 -0.23 -27.90
N SER A 164 -27.66 -0.30 -28.45
CA SER A 164 -27.46 -0.87 -29.79
C SER A 164 -27.88 -2.34 -29.86
N ARG A 165 -27.62 -3.15 -28.82
CA ARG A 165 -28.08 -4.56 -28.75
C ARG A 165 -29.61 -4.71 -28.66
N LEU A 166 -30.28 -3.78 -27.99
CA LEU A 166 -31.74 -3.76 -27.88
C LEU A 166 -32.42 -3.34 -29.19
N ASP A 167 -31.80 -2.45 -29.96
CA ASP A 167 -32.33 -2.03 -31.26
C ASP A 167 -32.20 -3.15 -32.32
N PHE A 168 -31.10 -3.92 -32.32
CA PHE A 168 -30.94 -5.07 -33.23
C PHE A 168 -31.91 -6.22 -32.94
N SER A 169 -32.28 -6.45 -31.67
CA SER A 169 -33.22 -7.51 -31.29
C SER A 169 -34.68 -7.19 -31.65
N LYS A 170 -35.02 -5.92 -31.86
CA LYS A 170 -36.34 -5.49 -32.35
C LYS A 170 -36.50 -5.60 -33.86
N VAL A 171 -35.40 -5.59 -34.62
CA VAL A 171 -35.44 -5.64 -36.10
C VAL A 171 -35.37 -7.07 -36.65
N GLY A 172 -34.89 -8.04 -35.86
CA GLY A 172 -34.80 -9.46 -36.25
C GLY A 172 -35.99 -10.35 -35.87
N GLY A 173 -37.07 -9.76 -35.35
CA GLY A 173 -38.31 -10.45 -34.98
C GLY A 173 -39.48 -9.97 -35.83
N SER A 174 -39.46 -10.26 -37.13
CA SER A 174 -40.58 -10.04 -38.06
C SER A 174 -40.60 -11.17 -39.08
#